data_AF-A0A1I8MIA4-F1
#
_entry.id   AF-A0A1I8MIA4-F1
#
_cell.length_a   1.000
_cell.length_b   1.000
_cell.length_c   1.000
_cell.angle_alpha   90.00
_cell.angle_beta   90.00
_cell.angle_gamma   90.00
#
_symmetry.space_group_name_H-M   'P 1'
#
loop_
_entity.id
_entity.type
_entity.pdbx_description
1 polymer ?
#
loop_
_entity_poly.entity_id
_entity_poly.type
_entity_poly.pdbx_seq_one_letter_code
_entity_poly.pdbx_strand_id
1 'polypeptide(L)'
;MDNSYPKSLVDHYLKVSAKLKKIEKAMFKRFGPNVSEVMDDYARLAIKFEEAGIFQYAAMCQLGVAKCENYLQNSMSECQALLKAARLFLRAHEEMESLLLRSNRHEYRETALHCFTQAIDKSPDDSVIKAAIIREMSPLQPHYEGTSSFNSPAHRIYELELATEQSVMNRDFLTALQQLDDIVDNIYERKKQNLYQEVLSKSEIYRVLLLVALTLPPARQTPAHIKLIEFYTQLAEFQQEDDICPSPSQSPCKNVPQLYASWRPGLFLTQSQKYALAEIVLAWHLSKPRDLRVALQEFRHNFSSLNDTQRYLINCILEKVDTKC
;
A
#
# COMPACT_ATOMS: atom_id res chain seq x y z
N MET A 1 -3.84 45.18 -1.04
CA MET A 1 -4.33 43.83 -0.68
C MET A 1 -5.78 43.99 -0.27
N ASP A 2 -6.71 43.47 -1.07
CA ASP A 2 -8.14 43.72 -0.86
C ASP A 2 -8.65 43.02 0.41
N ASN A 3 -9.11 43.81 1.38
CA ASN A 3 -9.73 43.39 2.65
C ASN A 3 -11.05 42.58 2.50
N SER A 4 -11.37 42.09 1.30
CA SER A 4 -12.57 41.33 0.96
C SER A 4 -12.32 39.85 0.66
N TYR A 5 -11.07 39.42 0.68
CA TYR A 5 -10.67 38.01 0.50
C TYR A 5 -10.72 37.33 1.89
N PRO A 6 -11.50 36.26 2.15
CA PRO A 6 -12.11 35.27 1.25
C PRO A 6 -13.63 35.42 0.99
N LYS A 7 -14.28 36.48 1.51
CA LYS A 7 -15.74 36.68 1.39
C LYS A 7 -16.22 36.78 -0.06
N SER A 8 -15.43 37.42 -0.94
CA SER A 8 -15.75 37.53 -2.37
C SER A 8 -15.80 36.19 -3.10
N LEU A 9 -14.98 35.21 -2.70
CA LEU A 9 -14.98 33.87 -3.28
C LEU A 9 -16.22 33.08 -2.84
N VAL A 10 -16.60 33.20 -1.57
CA VAL A 10 -17.81 32.56 -1.03
C VAL A 10 -19.07 33.15 -1.69
N ASP A 11 -19.11 34.45 -1.93
CA ASP A 11 -20.22 35.09 -2.65
C ASP A 11 -20.31 34.59 -4.10
N HIS A 12 -19.18 34.39 -4.77
CA HIS A 12 -19.14 33.77 -6.09
C HIS A 12 -19.63 32.31 -6.06
N TYR A 13 -19.23 31.53 -5.06
CA TYR A 13 -19.74 30.17 -4.85
C TYR A 13 -21.26 30.13 -4.71
N LEU A 14 -21.82 31.00 -3.87
CA LEU A 14 -23.26 31.09 -3.65
C LEU A 14 -24.03 31.46 -4.93
N LYS A 15 -23.47 32.39 -5.74
CA LYS A 15 -24.04 32.76 -7.04
C LYS A 15 -24.05 31.58 -8.01
N VAL A 16 -22.95 30.84 -8.14
CA VAL A 16 -22.86 29.65 -9.01
C VAL A 16 -23.79 28.55 -8.52
N SER A 17 -23.88 28.33 -7.20
CA SER A 17 -24.85 27.42 -6.58
C SER A 17 -26.30 27.79 -6.89
N ALA A 18 -26.63 29.08 -6.90
CA ALA A 18 -27.96 29.54 -7.29
C ALA A 18 -28.25 29.30 -8.78
N LYS A 19 -27.24 29.41 -9.67
CA LYS A 19 -27.38 29.04 -11.09
C LYS A 19 -27.67 27.55 -11.25
N LEU A 20 -26.95 26.67 -10.53
CA LEU A 20 -27.20 25.22 -10.56
C LEU A 20 -28.63 24.88 -10.09
N LYS A 21 -29.10 25.47 -8.98
CA LYS A 21 -30.48 25.29 -8.51
C LYS A 21 -31.53 25.77 -9.51
N LYS A 22 -31.22 26.80 -10.31
CA LYS A 22 -32.08 27.26 -11.40
C LYS A 22 -32.10 26.24 -12.55
N ILE A 23 -30.97 25.62 -12.90
CA ILE A 23 -30.91 24.54 -13.88
C ILE A 23 -31.75 23.35 -13.41
N GLU A 24 -31.58 22.92 -12.16
CA GLU A 24 -32.35 21.81 -11.57
C GLU A 24 -33.86 22.04 -11.67
N LYS A 25 -34.31 23.29 -11.43
CA LYS A 25 -35.72 23.69 -11.58
C LYS A 25 -36.15 23.91 -13.04
N ALA A 26 -35.23 24.34 -13.91
CA ALA A 26 -35.48 24.64 -15.33
C ALA A 26 -35.35 23.42 -16.25
N MET A 27 -34.83 22.28 -15.77
CA MET A 27 -34.95 20.99 -16.46
C MET A 27 -36.40 20.58 -16.72
N PHE A 28 -37.37 21.15 -15.99
CA PHE A 28 -38.81 21.05 -16.28
C PHE A 28 -39.34 22.11 -17.26
N LYS A 29 -38.58 23.18 -17.55
CA LYS A 29 -38.97 24.31 -18.41
C LYS A 29 -37.75 24.83 -19.18
N ARG A 30 -37.48 24.24 -20.36
CA ARG A 30 -36.60 24.56 -21.54
C ARG A 30 -35.63 25.78 -21.60
N PHE A 31 -35.52 26.65 -20.59
CA PHE A 31 -34.68 27.85 -20.55
C PHE A 31 -33.79 27.86 -19.29
N GLY A 32 -33.00 26.80 -19.13
CA GLY A 32 -31.92 26.77 -18.15
C GLY A 32 -30.61 27.31 -18.75
N PRO A 33 -29.71 27.92 -17.95
CA PRO A 33 -28.36 28.23 -18.41
C PRO A 33 -27.62 26.94 -18.83
N ASN A 34 -26.64 27.07 -19.72
CA ASN A 34 -25.89 25.93 -20.21
C ASN A 34 -25.17 25.22 -19.05
N VAL A 35 -25.42 23.91 -18.89
CA VAL A 35 -24.83 23.08 -17.82
C VAL A 35 -23.30 23.13 -17.88
N SER A 36 -22.73 23.18 -19.09
CA SER A 36 -21.29 23.27 -19.31
C SER A 36 -20.68 24.59 -18.78
N GLU A 37 -21.38 25.71 -18.89
CA GLU A 37 -20.84 26.99 -18.39
C GLU A 37 -20.80 27.02 -16.86
N VAL A 38 -21.82 26.44 -16.21
CA VAL A 38 -21.87 26.32 -14.74
C VAL A 38 -20.78 25.37 -14.24
N MET A 39 -20.51 24.30 -14.98
CA MET A 39 -19.42 23.38 -14.70
C MET A 39 -18.05 24.09 -14.76
N ASP A 40 -17.80 24.87 -15.82
CA ASP A 40 -16.55 25.63 -15.96
C ASP A 40 -16.40 26.71 -14.87
N ASP A 41 -17.51 27.35 -14.47
CA ASP A 41 -17.54 28.29 -13.35
C ASP A 41 -17.12 27.59 -12.04
N TYR A 42 -17.64 26.39 -11.76
CA TYR A 42 -17.23 25.59 -10.59
C TYR A 42 -15.77 25.15 -10.67
N ALA A 43 -15.30 24.70 -11.84
CA ALA A 43 -13.92 24.25 -12.03
C ALA A 43 -12.92 25.40 -11.77
N ARG A 44 -13.18 26.59 -12.32
CA ARG A 44 -12.38 27.80 -12.06
C ARG A 44 -12.40 28.20 -10.59
N LEU A 45 -13.56 28.10 -9.95
CA LEU A 45 -13.72 28.49 -8.55
C LEU A 45 -13.00 27.50 -7.62
N ALA A 46 -13.02 26.20 -7.94
CA ALA A 46 -12.30 25.19 -7.19
C ALA A 46 -10.79 25.48 -7.15
N ILE A 47 -10.18 25.83 -8.29
CA ILE A 47 -8.76 26.19 -8.37
C ILE A 47 -8.46 27.40 -7.46
N LYS A 48 -9.29 28.45 -7.50
CA LYS A 48 -9.12 29.62 -6.64
C LYS A 48 -9.23 29.30 -5.15
N PHE A 49 -10.09 28.36 -4.77
CA PHE A 49 -10.18 27.91 -3.38
C PHE A 49 -9.00 27.02 -2.98
N GLU A 50 -8.47 26.20 -3.89
CA GLU A 50 -7.24 25.43 -3.67
C GLU A 50 -6.03 26.36 -3.47
N GLU A 51 -5.88 27.39 -4.32
CA GLU A 51 -4.84 28.43 -4.18
C GLU A 51 -4.97 29.22 -2.87
N ALA A 52 -6.20 29.41 -2.39
CA ALA A 52 -6.48 30.09 -1.13
C ALA A 52 -6.22 29.24 0.12
N GLY A 53 -5.94 27.93 -0.03
CA GLY A 53 -5.86 26.99 1.08
C GLY A 53 -7.21 26.69 1.75
N ILE A 54 -8.33 26.91 1.06
CA ILE A 54 -9.68 26.68 1.60
C ILE A 54 -10.27 25.40 0.98
N PHE A 55 -9.75 24.25 1.38
CA PHE A 55 -10.03 22.96 0.73
C PHE A 55 -11.48 22.50 0.85
N GLN A 56 -12.20 22.84 1.93
CA GLN A 56 -13.62 22.50 2.06
C GLN A 56 -14.45 23.07 0.90
N TYR A 57 -14.28 24.35 0.58
CA TYR A 57 -15.04 24.98 -0.50
C TYR A 57 -14.58 24.53 -1.87
N ALA A 58 -13.28 24.21 -2.04
CA ALA A 58 -12.78 23.57 -3.25
C ALA A 58 -13.46 22.20 -3.49
N ALA A 59 -13.55 21.37 -2.45
CA ALA A 59 -14.22 20.07 -2.52
C ALA A 59 -15.72 20.21 -2.86
N MET A 60 -16.41 21.17 -2.23
CA MET A 60 -17.81 21.48 -2.53
C MET A 60 -18.02 21.95 -3.98
N CYS A 61 -17.07 22.70 -4.55
CA CYS A 61 -17.09 23.06 -5.97
C CYS A 61 -16.95 21.82 -6.87
N GLN A 62 -16.06 20.87 -6.53
CA GLN A 62 -15.91 19.62 -7.27
C GLN A 62 -17.16 18.73 -7.18
N LEU A 63 -17.89 18.73 -6.06
CA LEU A 63 -19.22 18.11 -6.00
C LEU A 63 -20.23 18.78 -6.93
N GLY A 64 -20.13 20.11 -7.11
CA GLY A 64 -20.89 20.85 -8.12
C GLY A 64 -20.60 20.37 -9.54
N VAL A 65 -19.31 20.19 -9.87
CA VAL A 65 -18.86 19.63 -11.16
C VAL A 65 -19.41 18.22 -11.37
N ALA A 66 -19.31 17.34 -10.37
CA ALA A 66 -19.84 15.98 -10.45
C ALA A 66 -21.35 15.95 -10.75
N LYS A 67 -22.11 16.85 -10.11
CA LYS A 67 -23.56 17.01 -10.39
C LYS A 67 -23.82 17.47 -11.82
N CYS A 68 -23.04 18.43 -12.34
CA CYS A 68 -23.13 18.88 -13.73
C CYS A 68 -22.84 17.74 -14.71
N GLU A 69 -21.80 16.94 -14.48
CA GLU A 69 -21.44 15.78 -15.32
C GLU A 69 -22.50 14.68 -15.28
N ASN A 70 -23.15 14.46 -14.13
CA ASN A 70 -24.30 13.55 -14.02
C ASN A 70 -25.46 14.00 -14.91
N TYR A 71 -25.75 15.31 -14.97
CA TYR A 71 -26.76 15.84 -15.91
C TYR A 71 -26.37 15.67 -17.37
N LEU A 72 -25.07 15.71 -17.68
CA LEU A 72 -24.52 15.43 -19.01
C LEU A 72 -24.40 13.92 -19.31
N GLN A 73 -24.77 13.05 -18.36
CA GLN A 73 -24.66 11.59 -18.43
C GLN A 73 -23.23 11.07 -18.69
N ASN A 74 -22.22 11.80 -18.21
CA ASN A 74 -20.82 11.45 -18.36
C ASN A 74 -20.28 10.78 -17.08
N SER A 75 -20.54 9.48 -16.94
CA SER A 75 -20.22 8.72 -15.72
C SER A 75 -18.73 8.74 -15.35
N MET A 76 -17.84 8.74 -16.34
CA MET A 76 -16.39 8.73 -16.10
C MET A 76 -15.90 10.05 -15.52
N SER A 77 -16.38 11.17 -16.06
CA SER A 77 -15.99 12.50 -15.58
C SER A 77 -16.67 12.84 -14.25
N GLU A 78 -17.91 12.35 -14.04
CA GLU A 78 -18.58 12.35 -12.73
C GLU A 78 -17.70 11.63 -11.68
N CYS A 79 -17.21 10.42 -11.97
CA CYS A 79 -16.33 9.67 -11.08
C CYS A 79 -15.06 10.47 -10.74
N GLN A 80 -14.38 11.03 -11.74
CA GLN A 80 -13.15 11.80 -11.53
C GLN A 80 -13.39 13.03 -10.64
N ALA A 81 -14.49 13.75 -10.85
CA ALA A 81 -14.86 14.90 -10.03
C ALA A 81 -15.17 14.49 -8.57
N LEU A 82 -15.86 13.36 -8.37
CA LEU A 82 -16.12 12.79 -7.03
C LEU A 82 -14.81 12.40 -6.31
N LEU A 83 -13.86 11.79 -7.01
CA LEU A 83 -12.56 11.44 -6.43
C LEU A 83 -11.74 12.67 -6.07
N LYS A 84 -11.78 13.71 -6.92
CA LYS A 84 -11.12 14.97 -6.60
C LYS A 84 -11.76 15.62 -5.38
N ALA A 85 -13.08 15.61 -5.26
CA ALA A 85 -13.79 16.10 -4.08
C ALA A 85 -13.40 15.32 -2.81
N ALA A 86 -13.39 13.99 -2.87
CA ALA A 86 -13.02 13.13 -1.74
C ALA A 86 -11.61 13.45 -1.21
N ARG A 87 -10.62 13.55 -2.10
CA ARG A 87 -9.23 13.89 -1.74
C ARG A 87 -9.10 15.28 -1.15
N LEU A 88 -9.85 16.27 -1.65
CA LEU A 88 -9.85 17.62 -1.10
C LEU A 88 -10.49 17.67 0.31
N PHE A 89 -11.54 16.89 0.56
CA PHE A 89 -12.10 16.75 1.91
C PHE A 89 -11.14 16.08 2.88
N LEU A 90 -10.37 15.08 2.44
CA LEU A 90 -9.31 14.48 3.27
C LEU A 90 -8.21 15.48 3.60
N ARG A 91 -7.76 16.29 2.62
CA ARG A 91 -6.80 17.37 2.89
C ARG A 91 -7.34 18.38 3.89
N ALA A 92 -8.62 18.76 3.77
CA ALA A 92 -9.27 19.63 4.75
C ALA A 92 -9.29 18.98 6.16
N HIS A 93 -9.51 17.66 6.24
CA HIS A 93 -9.45 16.91 7.50
C HIS A 93 -8.04 16.91 8.10
N GLU A 94 -7.01 16.66 7.30
CA GLU A 94 -5.59 16.66 7.70
C GLU A 94 -5.15 18.04 8.19
N GLU A 95 -5.54 19.12 7.50
CA GLU A 95 -5.27 20.48 7.96
C GLU A 95 -5.95 20.78 9.30
N MET A 96 -7.22 20.40 9.43
CA MET A 96 -7.99 20.58 10.67
C MET A 96 -7.35 19.80 11.84
N GLU A 97 -6.85 18.59 11.55
CA GLU A 97 -6.10 17.76 12.51
C GLU A 97 -4.77 18.40 12.89
N SER A 98 -4.01 18.93 11.93
CA SER A 98 -2.74 19.60 12.19
C SER A 98 -2.89 20.84 13.09
N LEU A 99 -4.03 21.54 12.95
CA LEU A 99 -4.38 22.71 13.75
C LEU A 99 -5.07 22.34 15.08
N LEU A 100 -5.23 21.04 15.37
CA LEU A 100 -5.89 20.50 16.56
C LEU A 100 -7.32 21.02 16.77
N LEU A 101 -7.98 21.40 15.67
CA LEU A 101 -9.34 21.91 15.68
C LEU A 101 -10.32 20.73 15.77
N ARG A 102 -11.15 20.72 16.82
CA ARG A 102 -12.09 19.62 17.09
C ARG A 102 -13.44 19.77 16.38
N SER A 103 -13.77 20.96 15.89
CA SER A 103 -15.04 21.22 15.21
C SER A 103 -15.05 20.61 13.80
N ASN A 104 -16.16 19.98 13.40
CA ASN A 104 -16.44 19.46 12.06
C ASN A 104 -15.44 18.44 11.47
N ARG A 105 -14.44 17.99 12.23
CA ARG A 105 -13.39 17.06 11.78
C ARG A 105 -13.97 15.76 11.21
N HIS A 106 -14.95 15.17 11.91
CA HIS A 106 -15.56 13.90 11.52
C HIS A 106 -16.39 14.03 10.25
N GLU A 107 -17.05 15.18 10.05
CA GLU A 107 -17.91 15.43 8.90
C GLU A 107 -17.12 15.43 7.58
N TYR A 108 -15.90 15.98 7.56
CA TYR A 108 -15.06 15.97 6.36
C TYR A 108 -14.60 14.56 5.97
N ARG A 109 -14.32 13.71 6.97
CA ARG A 109 -13.94 12.31 6.71
C ARG A 109 -15.13 11.51 6.21
N GLU A 110 -16.29 11.65 6.84
CA GLU A 110 -17.52 10.95 6.44
C GLU A 110 -17.99 11.41 5.06
N THR A 111 -17.90 12.70 4.75
CA THR A 111 -18.23 13.22 3.41
C THR A 111 -17.25 12.72 2.34
N ALA A 112 -15.96 12.62 2.66
CA ALA A 112 -14.98 11.99 1.75
C ALA A 112 -15.32 10.52 1.48
N LEU A 113 -15.64 9.75 2.53
CA LEU A 113 -16.06 8.34 2.39
C LEU A 113 -17.32 8.20 1.53
N HIS A 114 -18.32 9.06 1.75
CA HIS A 114 -19.52 9.08 0.93
C HIS A 114 -19.20 9.32 -0.56
N CYS A 115 -18.28 10.25 -0.85
CA CYS A 115 -17.84 10.52 -2.23
C CYS A 115 -17.14 9.30 -2.85
N PHE A 116 -16.33 8.57 -2.08
CA PHE A 116 -15.67 7.34 -2.55
C PHE A 116 -16.69 6.24 -2.85
N THR A 117 -17.64 5.99 -1.95
CA THR A 117 -18.71 5.00 -2.19
C THR A 117 -19.52 5.35 -3.44
N GLN A 118 -19.90 6.62 -3.61
CA GLN A 118 -20.60 7.06 -4.81
C GLN A 118 -19.75 6.87 -6.08
N ALA A 119 -18.44 7.13 -6.02
CA ALA A 119 -17.54 6.90 -7.15
C ALA A 119 -17.39 5.39 -7.50
N ILE A 120 -17.44 4.52 -6.49
CA ILE A 120 -17.40 3.06 -6.68
C ILE A 120 -18.67 2.56 -7.37
N ASP A 121 -19.84 3.04 -6.97
CA ASP A 121 -21.13 2.66 -7.58
C ASP A 121 -21.23 3.08 -9.05
N LYS A 122 -20.54 4.15 -9.42
CA LYS A 122 -20.51 4.71 -10.78
C LYS A 122 -19.42 4.09 -11.66
N SER A 123 -18.39 3.50 -11.06
CA SER A 123 -17.28 2.88 -11.77
C SER A 123 -17.62 1.45 -12.19
N PRO A 124 -17.24 1.01 -13.42
CA PRO A 124 -17.44 -0.38 -13.81
C PRO A 124 -16.61 -1.33 -12.93
N ASP A 125 -17.13 -2.54 -12.70
CA ASP A 125 -16.54 -3.51 -11.76
C ASP A 125 -15.10 -3.90 -12.12
N ASP A 126 -14.84 -4.09 -13.42
CA ASP A 126 -13.54 -4.46 -13.97
C ASP A 126 -12.59 -3.25 -14.17
N SER A 127 -12.93 -2.09 -13.62
CA SER A 127 -12.12 -0.89 -13.77
C SER A 127 -10.94 -0.87 -12.81
N VAL A 128 -9.75 -0.56 -13.34
CA VAL A 128 -8.56 -0.16 -12.56
C VAL A 128 -8.91 0.95 -11.55
N ILE A 129 -9.85 1.83 -11.93
CA ILE A 129 -10.26 2.97 -11.10
C ILE A 129 -10.98 2.46 -9.85
N LYS A 130 -11.91 1.51 -9.99
CA LYS A 130 -12.64 0.95 -8.84
C LYS A 130 -11.67 0.32 -7.84
N ALA A 131 -10.73 -0.49 -8.33
CA ALA A 131 -9.68 -1.07 -7.50
C ALA A 131 -8.82 -0.01 -6.80
N ALA A 132 -8.43 1.06 -7.52
CA ALA A 132 -7.67 2.16 -6.93
C ALA A 132 -8.45 2.93 -5.85
N ILE A 133 -9.76 3.12 -6.02
CA ILE A 133 -10.62 3.78 -5.04
C ILE A 133 -10.75 2.93 -3.77
N ILE A 134 -11.03 1.63 -3.92
CA ILE A 134 -11.13 0.70 -2.79
C ILE A 134 -9.84 0.72 -1.98
N ARG A 135 -8.69 0.75 -2.64
CA ARG A 135 -7.37 0.88 -2.00
C ARG A 135 -7.21 2.18 -1.21
N GLU A 136 -7.61 3.32 -1.77
CA GLU A 136 -7.55 4.61 -1.04
C GLU A 136 -8.52 4.64 0.15
N MET A 137 -9.64 3.92 0.06
CA MET A 137 -10.67 3.88 1.09
C MET A 137 -10.39 2.88 2.21
N SER A 138 -9.71 1.76 1.94
CA SER A 138 -9.39 0.71 2.92
C SER A 138 -8.77 1.22 4.23
N PRO A 139 -7.72 2.07 4.24
CA PRO A 139 -7.18 2.61 5.50
C PRO A 139 -8.14 3.58 6.21
N LEU A 140 -9.10 4.16 5.48
CA LEU A 140 -10.10 5.08 6.02
C LEU A 140 -11.30 4.33 6.62
N GLN A 141 -11.59 3.13 6.13
CA GLN A 141 -12.71 2.31 6.60
C GLN A 141 -12.28 0.84 6.69
N PRO A 142 -11.77 0.40 7.87
CA PRO A 142 -11.26 -0.96 8.06
C PRO A 142 -12.28 -2.08 7.85
N HIS A 143 -13.57 -1.77 7.88
CA HIS A 143 -14.67 -2.73 7.71
C HIS A 143 -15.33 -2.67 6.32
N TYR A 144 -14.66 -2.07 5.33
CA TYR A 144 -15.17 -2.04 3.98
C TYR A 144 -14.90 -3.38 3.28
N GLU A 145 -15.95 -4.15 3.01
CA GLU A 145 -15.88 -5.49 2.37
C GLU A 145 -15.96 -5.46 0.84
N GLY A 146 -16.01 -4.27 0.23
CA GLY A 146 -16.09 -4.18 -1.24
C GLY A 146 -14.77 -4.61 -1.88
N THR A 147 -14.87 -5.52 -2.84
CA THR A 147 -13.75 -6.00 -3.65
C THR A 147 -13.91 -5.56 -5.10
N SER A 148 -12.81 -5.41 -5.82
CA SER A 148 -12.84 -5.20 -7.27
C SER A 148 -12.61 -6.53 -7.98
N SER A 149 -13.34 -6.78 -9.08
CA SER A 149 -13.07 -7.90 -9.98
C SER A 149 -11.86 -7.66 -10.88
N PHE A 150 -11.22 -6.49 -10.81
CA PHE A 150 -10.07 -6.14 -11.62
C PHE A 150 -8.88 -7.07 -11.36
N ASN A 151 -8.63 -7.96 -12.30
CA ASN A 151 -7.62 -8.99 -12.17
C ASN A 151 -6.41 -8.71 -13.06
N SER A 152 -5.47 -7.92 -12.52
CA SER A 152 -4.13 -7.74 -13.11
C SER A 152 -3.08 -8.38 -12.20
N PRO A 153 -2.13 -9.18 -12.72
CA PRO A 153 -1.08 -9.78 -11.91
C PRO A 153 -0.27 -8.76 -11.10
N ALA A 154 0.05 -7.60 -11.68
CA ALA A 154 0.78 -6.54 -10.99
C ALA A 154 -0.06 -5.93 -9.85
N HIS A 155 -1.37 -5.79 -10.08
CA HIS A 155 -2.28 -5.29 -9.07
C HIS A 155 -2.45 -6.30 -7.92
N ARG A 156 -2.65 -7.58 -8.25
CA ARG A 156 -2.78 -8.66 -7.27
C ARG A 156 -1.54 -8.82 -6.39
N ILE A 157 -0.34 -8.76 -6.98
CA ILE A 157 0.92 -8.81 -6.22
C ILE A 157 0.98 -7.63 -5.24
N TYR A 158 0.67 -6.43 -5.70
CA TYR A 158 0.68 -5.23 -4.87
C TYR A 158 -0.38 -5.28 -3.74
N GLU A 159 -1.59 -5.78 -4.01
CA GLU A 159 -2.61 -6.00 -2.97
C GLU A 159 -2.15 -7.01 -1.92
N LEU A 160 -1.48 -8.10 -2.34
CA LEU A 160 -0.90 -9.07 -1.41
C LEU A 160 0.23 -8.47 -0.57
N GLU A 161 1.06 -7.59 -1.13
CA GLU A 161 2.09 -6.87 -0.38
C GLU A 161 1.46 -6.01 0.72
N LEU A 162 0.43 -5.21 0.39
CA LEU A 162 -0.30 -4.41 1.38
C LEU A 162 -0.99 -5.27 2.44
N ALA A 163 -1.63 -6.38 2.04
CA ALA A 163 -2.28 -7.30 2.95
C ALA A 163 -1.29 -7.98 3.89
N THR A 164 -0.07 -8.29 3.41
CA THR A 164 1.02 -8.83 4.22
C THR A 164 1.44 -7.82 5.28
N GLU A 165 1.66 -6.57 4.89
CA GLU A 165 2.02 -5.49 5.82
C GLU A 165 0.96 -5.31 6.91
N GLN A 166 -0.32 -5.28 6.54
CA GLN A 166 -1.42 -5.16 7.48
C GLN A 166 -1.50 -6.36 8.43
N SER A 167 -1.33 -7.59 7.91
CA SER A 167 -1.36 -8.82 8.72
C SER A 167 -0.22 -8.85 9.73
N VAL A 168 0.98 -8.40 9.34
CA VAL A 168 2.14 -8.25 10.24
C VAL A 168 1.83 -7.23 11.34
N MET A 169 1.25 -6.08 11.02
CA MET A 169 0.86 -5.06 12.02
C MET A 169 -0.18 -5.59 13.01
N ASN A 170 -1.13 -6.39 12.51
CA ASN A 170 -2.15 -7.07 13.32
C ASN A 170 -1.62 -8.28 14.12
N ARG A 171 -0.32 -8.58 14.03
CA ARG A 171 0.35 -9.75 14.64
C ARG A 171 -0.17 -11.11 14.14
N ASP A 172 -0.88 -11.14 13.01
CA ASP A 172 -1.25 -12.38 12.33
C ASP A 172 -0.13 -12.81 11.37
N PHE A 173 0.92 -13.40 11.97
CA PHE A 173 2.11 -13.80 11.24
C PHE A 173 1.87 -15.02 10.32
N LEU A 174 0.85 -15.84 10.60
CA LEU A 174 0.56 -17.04 9.79
C LEU A 174 -0.07 -16.62 8.46
N THR A 175 -1.08 -15.75 8.51
CA THR A 175 -1.72 -15.22 7.30
C THR A 175 -0.73 -14.41 6.47
N ALA A 176 0.15 -13.62 7.11
CA ALA A 176 1.22 -12.90 6.42
C ALA A 176 2.18 -13.87 5.68
N LEU A 177 2.54 -15.00 6.28
CA LEU A 177 3.41 -15.99 5.64
C LEU A 177 2.73 -16.62 4.41
N GLN A 178 1.44 -16.93 4.48
CA GLN A 178 0.66 -17.47 3.35
C GLN A 178 0.57 -16.47 2.19
N GLN A 179 0.30 -15.20 2.48
CA GLN A 179 0.25 -14.13 1.47
C GLN A 179 1.59 -13.95 0.74
N LEU A 180 2.72 -14.15 1.44
CA LEU A 180 4.05 -14.12 0.84
C LEU A 180 4.34 -15.33 -0.04
N ASP A 181 3.88 -16.52 0.36
CA ASP A 181 3.97 -17.71 -0.48
C ASP A 181 3.16 -17.49 -1.78
N ASP A 182 1.93 -16.96 -1.66
CA ASP A 182 1.10 -16.61 -2.81
C ASP A 182 1.81 -15.62 -3.76
N ILE A 183 2.51 -14.59 -3.24
CA ILE A 183 3.27 -13.65 -4.07
C ILE A 183 4.36 -14.39 -4.86
N VAL A 184 5.15 -15.23 -4.19
CA VAL A 184 6.24 -15.97 -4.83
C VAL A 184 5.69 -16.91 -5.90
N ASP A 185 4.67 -17.68 -5.59
CA ASP A 185 4.05 -18.62 -6.53
C ASP A 185 3.48 -17.89 -7.74
N ASN A 186 2.76 -16.78 -7.53
CA ASN A 186 2.21 -15.96 -8.62
C ASN A 186 3.31 -15.45 -9.60
N ILE A 187 4.49 -15.06 -9.09
CA ILE A 187 5.60 -14.58 -9.92
C ILE A 187 6.27 -15.73 -10.68
N TYR A 188 6.47 -16.87 -10.02
CA TYR A 188 7.14 -18.04 -10.59
C TYR A 188 6.30 -18.76 -11.63
N GLU A 189 5.00 -18.93 -11.39
CA GLU A 189 4.05 -19.51 -12.37
C GLU A 189 4.04 -18.72 -13.69
N ARG A 190 4.17 -17.40 -13.60
CA ARG A 190 4.20 -16.49 -14.77
C ARG A 190 5.57 -16.34 -15.41
N LYS A 191 6.63 -16.90 -14.80
CA LYS A 191 8.03 -16.80 -15.26
C LYS A 191 8.50 -15.35 -15.43
N LYS A 192 8.15 -14.48 -14.46
CA LYS A 192 8.45 -13.03 -14.49
C LYS A 192 9.44 -12.59 -13.40
N GLN A 193 10.27 -13.50 -12.89
CA GLN A 193 11.18 -13.24 -11.77
C GLN A 193 12.05 -11.99 -11.99
N ASN A 194 12.55 -11.79 -13.21
CA ASN A 194 13.42 -10.66 -13.54
C ASN A 194 12.74 -9.28 -13.41
N LEU A 195 11.40 -9.22 -13.51
CA LEU A 195 10.63 -7.98 -13.35
C LEU A 195 10.33 -7.66 -11.88
N TYR A 196 10.35 -8.68 -11.02
CA TYR A 196 9.94 -8.60 -9.61
C TYR A 196 11.08 -8.94 -8.65
N GLN A 197 12.34 -8.70 -9.05
CA GLN A 197 13.52 -9.06 -8.24
C GLN A 197 13.48 -8.40 -6.87
N GLU A 198 13.11 -7.12 -6.80
CA GLU A 198 13.00 -6.39 -5.55
C GLU A 198 11.90 -6.97 -4.65
N VAL A 199 10.72 -7.25 -5.21
CA VAL A 199 9.61 -7.89 -4.48
C VAL A 199 10.05 -9.25 -3.95
N LEU A 200 10.65 -10.11 -4.78
CA LEU A 200 11.12 -11.44 -4.39
C LEU A 200 12.20 -11.36 -3.28
N SER A 201 13.10 -10.38 -3.35
CA SER A 201 14.13 -10.16 -2.33
C SER A 201 13.49 -9.79 -0.97
N LYS A 202 12.51 -8.87 -0.98
CA LYS A 202 11.78 -8.46 0.23
C LYS A 202 10.95 -9.61 0.78
N SER A 203 10.24 -10.34 -0.08
CA SER A 203 9.42 -11.49 0.31
C SER A 203 10.25 -12.57 0.97
N GLU A 204 11.46 -12.84 0.49
CA GLU A 204 12.35 -13.82 1.11
C GLU A 204 12.78 -13.40 2.52
N ILE A 205 13.18 -12.14 2.71
CA ILE A 205 13.50 -11.59 4.04
C ILE A 205 12.31 -11.74 5.00
N TYR A 206 11.10 -11.37 4.58
CA TYR A 206 9.91 -11.55 5.41
C TYR A 206 9.65 -13.02 5.75
N ARG A 207 9.73 -13.92 4.78
CA ARG A 207 9.48 -15.36 5.00
C ARG A 207 10.43 -15.93 6.04
N VAL A 208 11.73 -15.62 5.96
CA VAL A 208 12.72 -16.04 6.97
C VAL A 208 12.36 -15.48 8.35
N LEU A 209 12.13 -14.17 8.47
CA LEU A 209 11.80 -13.53 9.74
C LEU A 209 10.49 -14.07 10.34
N LEU A 210 9.47 -14.31 9.53
CA LEU A 210 8.18 -14.86 9.98
C LEU A 210 8.31 -16.31 10.44
N LEU A 211 9.11 -17.13 9.75
CA LEU A 211 9.39 -18.50 10.18
C LEU A 211 10.09 -18.53 11.55
N VAL A 212 11.06 -17.64 11.77
CA VAL A 212 11.71 -17.43 13.07
C VAL A 212 10.69 -16.94 14.12
N ALA A 213 9.78 -16.04 13.77
CA ALA A 213 8.76 -15.49 14.68
C ALA A 213 7.68 -16.50 15.09
N LEU A 214 7.31 -17.41 14.19
CA LEU A 214 6.24 -18.40 14.37
C LEU A 214 6.74 -19.68 15.03
N THR A 215 8.03 -20.05 14.90
CA THR A 215 8.59 -21.31 15.41
C THR A 215 7.72 -22.52 15.05
N LEU A 216 7.32 -22.62 13.77
CA LEU A 216 6.41 -23.67 13.32
C LEU A 216 7.09 -25.06 13.43
N PRO A 217 6.39 -26.10 13.92
CA PRO A 217 6.90 -27.46 13.83
C PRO A 217 7.01 -27.89 12.35
N PRO A 218 7.95 -28.80 11.99
CA PRO A 218 8.15 -29.23 10.60
C PRO A 218 6.87 -29.72 9.89
N ALA A 219 5.95 -30.34 10.64
CA ALA A 219 4.66 -30.82 10.10
C ALA A 219 3.72 -29.70 9.61
N ARG A 220 3.93 -28.44 10.03
CA ARG A 220 3.15 -27.26 9.63
C ARG A 220 3.89 -26.37 8.63
N GLN A 221 5.07 -26.77 8.19
CA GLN A 221 5.88 -26.06 7.22
C GLN A 221 5.68 -26.64 5.82
N THR A 222 5.67 -25.79 4.81
CA THR A 222 5.67 -26.26 3.42
C THR A 222 7.06 -26.79 3.05
N PRO A 223 7.19 -27.64 2.02
CA PRO A 223 8.51 -28.06 1.53
C PRO A 223 9.40 -26.89 1.11
N ALA A 224 8.81 -25.76 0.69
CA ALA A 224 9.56 -24.55 0.36
C ALA A 224 10.14 -23.88 1.62
N HIS A 225 9.40 -23.85 2.74
CA HIS A 225 9.88 -23.32 4.01
C HIS A 225 11.02 -24.15 4.59
N ILE A 226 10.91 -25.49 4.53
CA ILE A 226 11.96 -26.40 4.99
C ILE A 226 13.25 -26.17 4.19
N LYS A 227 13.15 -26.14 2.85
CA LYS A 227 14.30 -25.84 1.97
C LYS A 227 14.91 -24.46 2.23
N LEU A 228 14.09 -23.47 2.58
CA LEU A 228 14.56 -22.12 2.91
C LEU A 228 15.42 -22.15 4.18
N ILE A 229 14.93 -22.81 5.23
CA ILE A 229 15.65 -22.94 6.51
C ILE A 229 16.94 -23.75 6.31
N GLU A 230 16.86 -24.91 5.66
CA GLU A 230 18.03 -25.76 5.38
C GLU A 230 19.12 -25.01 4.62
N PHE A 231 18.75 -24.22 3.61
CA PHE A 231 19.70 -23.41 2.85
C PHE A 231 20.45 -22.41 3.75
N TYR A 232 19.74 -21.67 4.60
CA TYR A 232 20.36 -20.68 5.48
C TYR A 232 21.14 -21.31 6.63
N THR A 233 20.71 -22.46 7.15
CA THR A 233 21.49 -23.23 8.13
C THR A 233 22.81 -23.69 7.52
N GLN A 234 22.78 -24.32 6.34
CA GLN A 234 23.99 -24.76 5.65
C GLN A 234 24.92 -23.59 5.33
N LEU A 235 24.37 -22.47 4.85
CA LEU A 235 25.17 -21.29 4.53
C LEU A 235 25.94 -20.75 5.75
N ALA A 236 25.36 -20.81 6.94
CA ALA A 236 26.01 -20.39 8.18
C ALA A 236 27.04 -21.41 8.69
N GLU A 237 26.77 -22.71 8.52
CA GLU A 237 27.68 -23.79 8.94
C GLU A 237 28.96 -23.80 8.09
N PHE A 238 28.85 -23.66 6.77
CA PHE A 238 30.02 -23.66 5.88
C PHE A 238 30.88 -22.39 5.98
N GLN A 239 30.35 -21.28 6.50
CA GLN A 239 31.19 -20.12 6.85
C GLN A 239 32.19 -20.41 7.96
N GLN A 240 31.87 -21.32 8.91
CA GLN A 240 32.81 -21.66 9.99
C GLN A 240 34.03 -22.44 9.47
N GLU A 241 33.91 -23.13 8.34
CA GLU A 241 35.01 -23.92 7.76
C GLU A 241 35.91 -23.10 6.82
N ASP A 242 35.37 -22.10 6.12
CA ASP A 242 36.13 -21.28 5.15
C ASP A 242 37.08 -20.24 5.80
N ASP A 243 37.00 -20.00 7.11
CA ASP A 243 38.02 -19.26 7.87
C ASP A 243 39.31 -20.08 8.10
N ILE A 244 39.38 -21.31 7.59
CA ILE A 244 40.56 -22.18 7.61
C ILE A 244 41.04 -22.44 6.17
N CYS A 245 41.82 -21.49 5.64
CA CYS A 245 42.62 -21.53 4.41
C CYS A 245 41.91 -21.28 3.05
N PRO A 246 42.36 -20.29 2.25
CA PRO A 246 41.85 -20.07 0.90
C PRO A 246 42.52 -21.03 -0.09
N SER A 247 41.74 -21.90 -0.74
CA SER A 247 42.20 -22.63 -1.93
C SER A 247 41.74 -21.92 -3.21
N PRO A 248 42.65 -21.50 -4.11
CA PRO A 248 42.31 -20.76 -5.32
C PRO A 248 42.21 -21.70 -6.52
N SER A 249 41.04 -22.23 -6.83
CA SER A 249 40.87 -22.94 -8.12
C SER A 249 39.43 -23.36 -8.46
N GLN A 250 38.49 -22.43 -8.64
CA GLN A 250 37.33 -22.74 -9.50
C GLN A 250 36.97 -21.59 -10.44
N SER A 251 37.33 -21.79 -11.70
CA SER A 251 37.02 -21.00 -12.88
C SER A 251 35.50 -20.83 -13.10
N PRO A 252 35.04 -19.67 -13.63
CA PRO A 252 33.62 -19.42 -13.89
C PRO A 252 33.19 -20.05 -15.22
N CYS A 253 32.81 -21.33 -15.19
CA CYS A 253 32.25 -22.01 -16.36
C CYS A 253 30.72 -21.95 -16.34
N LYS A 254 30.19 -21.05 -17.17
CA LYS A 254 29.10 -21.27 -18.14
C LYS A 254 28.00 -22.25 -17.72
N ASN A 255 26.82 -21.73 -17.33
CA ASN A 255 25.51 -22.36 -17.55
C ASN A 255 24.36 -21.34 -17.29
N VAL A 256 24.05 -20.51 -18.29
CA VAL A 256 23.01 -19.47 -18.20
C VAL A 256 21.57 -19.91 -18.60
N PRO A 257 21.22 -21.13 -19.07
CA PRO A 257 19.82 -21.38 -19.47
C PRO A 257 18.88 -21.92 -18.37
N GLN A 258 19.29 -22.09 -17.11
CA GLN A 258 18.45 -22.72 -16.06
C GLN A 258 17.76 -21.75 -15.07
N LEU A 259 17.87 -20.44 -15.26
CA LEU A 259 17.33 -19.42 -14.34
C LEU A 259 15.78 -19.39 -14.22
N TYR A 260 15.04 -20.11 -15.06
CA TYR A 260 13.59 -19.94 -15.21
C TYR A 260 12.70 -21.08 -14.68
N ALA A 261 13.27 -22.17 -14.14
CA ALA A 261 12.50 -23.40 -13.94
C ALA A 261 12.08 -23.68 -12.48
N SER A 262 12.83 -23.24 -11.47
CA SER A 262 12.49 -23.54 -10.08
C SER A 262 12.90 -22.42 -9.13
N TRP A 263 12.08 -22.18 -8.10
CA TRP A 263 12.42 -21.29 -7.00
C TRP A 263 13.67 -21.78 -6.27
N ARG A 264 14.57 -20.84 -5.93
CA ARG A 264 15.83 -21.09 -5.23
C ARG A 264 16.03 -20.03 -4.16
N PRO A 265 16.31 -20.41 -2.90
CA PRO A 265 16.69 -19.48 -1.84
C PRO A 265 17.89 -18.61 -2.22
N GLY A 266 17.88 -17.36 -1.77
CA GLY A 266 19.00 -16.43 -1.88
C GLY A 266 19.29 -15.93 -3.29
N LEU A 267 18.44 -16.20 -4.28
CA LEU A 267 18.74 -15.83 -5.68
C LEU A 267 18.78 -14.31 -5.89
N PHE A 268 17.88 -13.57 -5.24
CA PHE A 268 17.71 -12.12 -5.42
C PHE A 268 18.27 -11.27 -4.27
N LEU A 269 18.95 -11.90 -3.32
CA LEU A 269 19.55 -11.22 -2.17
C LEU A 269 21.02 -10.92 -2.42
N THR A 270 21.50 -9.82 -1.85
CA THR A 270 22.93 -9.50 -1.82
C THR A 270 23.66 -10.47 -0.89
N GLN A 271 24.97 -10.63 -1.09
CA GLN A 271 25.75 -11.58 -0.29
C GLN A 271 25.73 -11.24 1.22
N SER A 272 25.78 -9.96 1.57
CA SER A 272 25.67 -9.50 2.97
C SER A 272 24.32 -9.83 3.58
N GLN A 273 23.22 -9.65 2.84
CA GLN A 273 21.88 -10.02 3.31
C GLN A 273 21.75 -11.52 3.55
N LYS A 274 22.32 -12.35 2.67
CA LYS A 274 22.25 -13.82 2.83
C LYS A 274 22.94 -14.27 4.10
N TYR A 275 24.16 -13.78 4.35
CA TYR A 275 24.91 -14.17 5.55
C TYR A 275 24.27 -13.68 6.84
N ALA A 276 23.77 -12.44 6.86
CA ALA A 276 23.08 -11.94 8.04
C ALA A 276 21.78 -12.72 8.34
N LEU A 277 21.03 -13.14 7.31
CA LEU A 277 19.90 -14.05 7.49
C LEU A 277 20.33 -15.45 7.95
N ALA A 278 21.46 -15.95 7.44
CA ALA A 278 22.03 -17.25 7.83
C ALA A 278 22.39 -17.28 9.32
N GLU A 279 23.03 -16.22 9.83
CA GLU A 279 23.36 -16.07 11.26
C GLU A 279 22.10 -16.06 12.13
N ILE A 280 21.06 -15.33 11.73
CA ILE A 280 19.76 -15.31 12.43
C ILE A 280 19.15 -16.72 12.48
N VAL A 281 19.11 -17.42 11.34
CA VAL A 281 18.53 -18.76 11.24
C VAL A 281 19.32 -19.76 12.07
N LEU A 282 20.66 -19.71 12.05
CA LEU A 282 21.51 -20.59 12.84
C LEU A 282 21.31 -20.37 14.35
N ALA A 283 21.34 -19.11 14.81
CA ALA A 283 21.13 -18.78 16.21
C ALA A 283 19.74 -19.22 16.71
N TRP A 284 18.72 -19.06 15.86
CA TRP A 284 17.37 -19.57 16.11
C TRP A 284 17.34 -21.11 16.15
N HIS A 285 17.95 -21.79 15.19
CA HIS A 285 17.97 -23.26 15.09
C HIS A 285 18.67 -23.90 16.28
N LEU A 286 19.81 -23.35 16.70
CA LEU A 286 20.58 -23.79 17.87
C LEU A 286 19.94 -23.37 19.21
N SER A 287 18.79 -22.69 19.18
CA SER A 287 18.09 -22.20 20.38
C SER A 287 18.97 -21.32 21.29
N LYS A 288 19.82 -20.47 20.70
CA LYS A 288 20.70 -19.54 21.43
C LYS A 288 20.09 -18.13 21.44
N PRO A 289 19.36 -17.73 22.50
CA PRO A 289 18.57 -16.50 22.48
C PRO A 289 19.42 -15.23 22.50
N ARG A 290 20.61 -15.26 23.13
CA ARG A 290 21.54 -14.12 23.14
C ARG A 290 22.12 -13.83 21.75
N ASP A 291 22.59 -14.88 21.07
CA ASP A 291 23.16 -14.77 19.72
C ASP A 291 22.09 -14.31 18.73
N LEU A 292 20.86 -14.85 18.86
CA LEU A 292 19.72 -14.43 18.03
C LEU A 292 19.37 -12.95 18.24
N ARG A 293 19.40 -12.47 19.48
CA ARG A 293 19.17 -11.06 19.79
C ARG A 293 20.21 -10.16 19.13
N VAL A 294 21.50 -10.51 19.23
CA VAL A 294 22.59 -9.73 18.62
C VAL A 294 22.43 -9.71 17.10
N ALA A 295 22.26 -10.87 16.46
CA ALA A 295 22.11 -10.98 15.02
C ALA A 295 20.90 -10.16 14.49
N LEU A 296 19.76 -10.18 15.19
CA LEU A 296 18.59 -9.38 14.84
C LEU A 296 18.83 -7.86 14.98
N GLN A 297 19.56 -7.45 16.01
CA GLN A 297 19.89 -6.03 16.22
C GLN A 297 20.86 -5.51 15.17
N GLU A 298 21.88 -6.30 14.83
CA GLU A 298 22.84 -5.98 13.77
C GLU A 298 22.14 -5.95 12.41
N PHE A 299 21.28 -6.93 12.10
CA PHE A 299 20.49 -6.92 10.87
C PHE A 299 19.60 -5.66 10.79
N ARG A 300 18.94 -5.27 11.88
CA ARG A 300 18.12 -4.06 11.91
C ARG A 300 18.93 -2.78 11.67
N HIS A 301 20.18 -2.72 12.15
CA HIS A 301 21.03 -1.53 12.06
C HIS A 301 21.77 -1.44 10.72
N ASN A 302 22.28 -2.57 10.22
CA ASN A 302 23.15 -2.64 9.05
C ASN A 302 22.38 -2.48 7.74
N PHE A 303 21.08 -2.80 7.71
CA PHE A 303 20.25 -2.73 6.51
C PHE A 303 19.27 -1.55 6.59
N SER A 304 19.70 -0.39 6.09
CA SER A 304 18.85 0.81 5.95
C SER A 304 17.68 0.60 4.97
N SER A 305 17.79 -0.38 4.07
CA SER A 305 16.77 -0.76 3.08
C SER A 305 15.57 -1.52 3.67
N LEU A 306 15.55 -1.80 4.98
CA LEU A 306 14.43 -2.48 5.61
C LEU A 306 13.19 -1.56 5.69
N ASN A 307 12.03 -2.10 5.32
CA ASN A 307 10.75 -1.42 5.49
C ASN A 307 10.40 -1.29 6.99
N ASP A 308 9.59 -0.30 7.35
CA ASP A 308 9.19 -0.06 8.74
C ASP A 308 8.42 -1.26 9.34
N THR A 309 7.65 -1.97 8.52
CA THR A 309 6.95 -3.20 8.90
C THR A 309 7.91 -4.37 9.15
N GLN A 310 9.03 -4.46 8.43
CA GLN A 310 10.10 -5.44 8.73
C GLN A 310 10.79 -5.11 10.06
N ARG A 311 11.06 -3.82 10.31
CA ARG A 311 11.61 -3.36 11.59
C ARG A 311 10.67 -3.66 12.75
N TYR A 312 9.36 -3.44 12.55
CA TYR A 312 8.33 -3.81 13.52
C TYR A 312 8.32 -5.32 13.80
N LEU A 313 8.37 -6.16 12.76
CA LEU A 313 8.45 -7.61 12.93
C LEU A 313 9.70 -8.03 13.73
N ILE A 314 10.87 -7.46 13.42
CA ILE A 314 12.10 -7.72 14.18
C ILE A 314 11.93 -7.34 15.66
N ASN A 315 11.31 -6.19 15.95
CA ASN A 315 11.05 -5.78 17.32
C ASN A 315 10.12 -6.77 18.05
N CYS A 316 9.07 -7.27 17.37
CA CYS A 316 8.21 -8.31 17.93
C CYS A 316 8.96 -9.62 18.21
N ILE A 317 9.93 -10.00 17.37
CA ILE A 317 10.78 -11.17 17.61
C ILE A 317 11.68 -10.92 18.82
N LEU A 318 12.31 -9.75 18.91
CA LEU A 318 13.16 -9.35 20.03
C LEU A 318 12.38 -9.38 21.37
N GLU A 319 11.16 -8.86 21.41
CA GLU A 319 10.28 -8.95 22.58
C GLU A 319 10.06 -10.42 23.03
N LYS A 320 9.86 -11.34 22.08
CA LYS A 320 9.70 -12.77 22.39
C LYS A 320 11.00 -13.43 22.84
N VAL A 321 12.15 -12.99 22.35
CA VAL A 321 13.46 -13.52 22.76
C VAL A 321 13.81 -13.04 24.18
N ASP A 322 13.44 -11.80 24.52
CA ASP A 322 13.70 -11.20 25.83
C ASP A 322 12.89 -11.88 26.95
N THR A 323 11.70 -12.40 26.64
CA THR A 323 10.92 -13.19 27.61
C THR A 323 11.48 -14.59 27.85
N LYS A 324 12.42 -15.06 27.02
CA LYS A 324 13.06 -16.38 27.13
C LYS A 324 14.50 -16.33 27.68
N CYS A 325 15.13 -15.16 27.73
CA CYS A 325 16.47 -14.95 28.29
C CYS A 325 16.43 -14.84 29.82
#